data_AF-A0A3S1BIZ8-F1
#
_entry.id   AF-A0A3S1BIZ8-F1
#
_cell.length_a   1.000
_cell.length_b   1.000
_cell.length_c   1.000
_cell.angle_alpha   90.00
_cell.angle_beta   90.00
_cell.angle_gamma   90.00
#
_symmetry.space_group_name_H-M   'P 1'
#
loop_
_entity.id
_entity.type
_entity.pdbx_description
1 polymer ?
#
loop_
_entity_poly.entity_id
_entity_poly.type
_entity_poly.pdbx_seq_one_letter_code
_entity_poly.pdbx_strand_id
1 'polypeptide(L)'
;MSFNPSVAFLPLALLAAGFASAAQARTEPSFKCSPGMSSAAETLICQSEQLSTLDRKLAGVYDTAVKKAANAAKTLKAEQRGWIKDRDECWKADDKQTCLRDSYTLRIVEIQTAYGLVPSTGPVKFDCASDGSVVATFFQTDPPSINATYKNQQSLMLAVPSGSGAHYQGRNESFWEHQGEALVTWGYGAKEMTCKKTG
;
A
#
# COMPACT_ATOMS: atom_id res chain seq x y z
N MET A 1 -21.87 -16.85 -87.99
CA MET A 1 -20.66 -16.50 -87.21
C MET A 1 -20.99 -15.22 -86.48
N SER A 2 -21.35 -15.30 -85.19
CA SER A 2 -21.83 -14.15 -84.41
C SER A 2 -20.91 -13.93 -83.21
N PHE A 3 -20.54 -12.67 -83.02
CA PHE A 3 -19.77 -12.09 -81.93
C PHE A 3 -20.48 -12.24 -80.57
N ASN A 4 -19.73 -12.33 -79.46
CA ASN A 4 -19.84 -11.38 -78.34
C ASN A 4 -18.68 -11.55 -77.31
N PRO A 5 -18.03 -10.47 -76.85
CA PRO A 5 -17.12 -10.48 -75.70
C PRO A 5 -17.85 -10.02 -74.43
N SER A 6 -17.46 -10.52 -73.26
CA SER A 6 -17.86 -9.92 -71.98
C SER A 6 -16.74 -10.10 -70.96
N VAL A 7 -16.05 -8.99 -70.70
CA VAL A 7 -15.09 -8.84 -69.60
C VAL A 7 -15.88 -8.53 -68.35
N ALA A 8 -15.82 -9.40 -67.35
CA ALA A 8 -16.43 -9.18 -66.04
C ALA A 8 -15.40 -8.60 -65.08
N PHE A 9 -15.63 -7.36 -64.63
CA PHE A 9 -14.91 -6.74 -63.52
C PHE A 9 -15.46 -7.28 -62.19
N LEU A 10 -14.58 -7.89 -61.38
CA LEU A 10 -14.91 -8.31 -60.00
C LEU A 10 -14.71 -7.13 -59.02
N PRO A 11 -15.65 -6.85 -58.11
CA PRO A 11 -15.47 -5.83 -57.10
C PRO A 11 -14.63 -6.36 -55.94
N LEU A 12 -13.65 -5.55 -55.52
CA LEU A 12 -12.82 -5.79 -54.34
C LEU A 12 -13.66 -5.51 -53.09
N ALA A 13 -14.12 -6.56 -52.40
CA ALA A 13 -14.86 -6.44 -51.15
C ALA A 13 -13.90 -6.08 -50.00
N LEU A 14 -13.93 -4.83 -49.52
CA LEU A 14 -13.29 -4.44 -48.27
C LEU A 14 -14.08 -5.05 -47.08
N LEU A 15 -13.51 -6.07 -46.45
CA LEU A 15 -13.94 -6.51 -45.11
C LEU A 15 -13.46 -5.47 -44.08
N ALA A 16 -14.35 -4.58 -43.68
CA ALA A 16 -14.15 -3.72 -42.52
C ALA A 16 -14.25 -4.56 -41.24
N ALA A 17 -13.11 -4.96 -40.67
CA ALA A 17 -13.06 -5.55 -39.34
C ALA A 17 -13.38 -4.46 -38.30
N GLY A 18 -14.59 -4.49 -37.76
CA GLY A 18 -14.99 -3.63 -36.66
C GLY A 18 -14.22 -3.98 -35.39
N PHE A 19 -13.32 -3.09 -34.96
CA PHE A 19 -12.75 -3.15 -33.61
C PHE A 19 -13.83 -2.75 -32.62
N ALA A 20 -14.53 -3.73 -32.06
CA ALA A 20 -15.36 -3.51 -30.88
C ALA A 20 -14.43 -3.23 -29.70
N SER A 21 -14.25 -1.95 -29.36
CA SER A 21 -13.62 -1.56 -28.09
C SER A 21 -14.47 -2.08 -26.96
N ALA A 22 -14.04 -3.16 -26.31
CA ALA A 22 -14.57 -3.57 -25.03
C ALA A 22 -14.34 -2.41 -24.05
N ALA A 23 -15.42 -1.74 -23.64
CA ALA A 23 -15.36 -0.81 -22.53
C ALA A 23 -15.01 -1.64 -21.29
N GLN A 24 -13.73 -1.66 -20.90
CA GLN A 24 -13.36 -2.14 -19.56
C GLN A 24 -14.19 -1.31 -18.58
N ALA A 25 -15.14 -1.95 -17.90
CA ALA A 25 -15.77 -1.36 -16.73
C ALA A 25 -14.64 -1.12 -15.72
N ARG A 26 -14.18 0.13 -15.59
CA ARG A 26 -13.27 0.51 -14.51
C ARG A 26 -14.01 0.18 -13.22
N THR A 27 -13.42 -0.68 -12.41
CA THR A 27 -14.02 -0.96 -11.11
C THR A 27 -13.82 0.28 -10.26
N GLU A 28 -14.92 0.94 -9.92
CA GLU A 28 -14.90 2.18 -9.15
C GLU A 28 -14.26 1.96 -7.76
N PRO A 29 -13.70 3.00 -7.14
CA PRO A 29 -13.28 2.96 -5.73
C PRO A 29 -14.48 2.70 -4.80
N SER A 30 -14.24 2.63 -3.50
CA SER A 30 -15.30 2.46 -2.48
C SER A 30 -16.26 3.66 -2.35
N PHE A 31 -16.00 4.74 -3.08
CA PHE A 31 -16.84 5.92 -3.21
C PHE A 31 -17.26 6.15 -4.66
N LYS A 32 -18.34 6.92 -4.85
CA LYS A 32 -18.87 7.22 -6.18
C LYS A 32 -17.98 8.22 -6.91
N CYS A 33 -17.52 7.84 -8.09
CA CYS A 33 -16.87 8.77 -9.00
C CYS A 33 -17.91 9.64 -9.72
N SER A 34 -17.66 10.94 -9.83
CA SER A 34 -18.51 11.85 -10.61
C SER A 34 -17.68 12.87 -11.39
N PRO A 35 -18.22 13.43 -12.48
CA PRO A 35 -17.60 14.59 -13.11
C PRO A 35 -17.61 15.80 -12.16
N GLY A 36 -16.53 16.60 -12.18
CA GLY A 36 -16.48 17.87 -11.43
C GLY A 36 -16.23 17.75 -9.93
N MET A 37 -15.59 16.66 -9.47
CA MET A 37 -15.20 16.50 -8.07
C MET A 37 -14.24 17.61 -7.61
N SER A 38 -14.39 18.07 -6.37
CA SER A 38 -13.55 19.12 -5.78
C SER A 38 -12.21 18.59 -5.26
N SER A 39 -12.13 17.31 -4.89
CA SER A 39 -10.87 16.69 -4.46
C SER A 39 -10.07 16.21 -5.68
N ALA A 40 -8.91 16.83 -5.89
CA ALA A 40 -7.96 16.41 -6.91
C ALA A 40 -7.44 14.98 -6.66
N ALA A 41 -7.28 14.59 -5.39
CA ALA A 41 -6.90 13.25 -5.00
C ALA A 41 -7.97 12.22 -5.38
N GLU A 42 -9.24 12.46 -5.04
CA GLU A 42 -10.35 11.57 -5.40
C GLU A 42 -10.55 11.47 -6.91
N THR A 43 -10.38 12.57 -7.63
CA THR A 43 -10.39 12.58 -9.10
C THR A 43 -9.31 11.65 -9.67
N LEU A 44 -8.09 11.71 -9.13
CA LEU A 44 -6.99 10.84 -9.57
C LEU A 44 -7.24 9.38 -9.18
N ILE A 45 -7.80 9.11 -8.00
CA ILE A 45 -8.18 7.76 -7.57
C ILE A 45 -9.19 7.15 -8.55
N CYS A 46 -10.24 7.90 -8.93
CA CYS A 46 -11.24 7.49 -9.91
C CYS A 46 -10.68 7.18 -11.31
N GLN A 47 -9.53 7.78 -11.66
CA GLN A 47 -8.91 7.60 -12.97
C GLN A 47 -7.88 6.47 -13.00
N SER A 48 -7.46 5.96 -11.85
CA SER A 48 -6.43 4.94 -11.71
C SER A 48 -7.00 3.65 -11.11
N GLU A 49 -6.97 2.56 -11.88
CA GLU A 49 -7.42 1.24 -11.40
C GLU A 49 -6.56 0.76 -10.22
N GLN A 50 -5.26 1.06 -10.21
CA GLN A 50 -4.38 0.73 -9.10
C GLN A 50 -4.83 1.44 -7.80
N LEU A 51 -5.09 2.74 -7.86
CA LEU A 51 -5.53 3.51 -6.69
C LEU A 51 -6.95 3.12 -6.26
N SER A 52 -7.85 2.88 -7.22
CA SER A 52 -9.20 2.39 -6.93
C SER A 52 -9.19 1.01 -6.24
N THR A 53 -8.28 0.12 -6.65
CA THR A 53 -8.07 -1.18 -5.99
C THR A 53 -7.57 -1.01 -4.55
N LEU A 54 -6.59 -0.13 -4.32
CA LEU A 54 -6.10 0.17 -2.97
C LEU A 54 -7.20 0.79 -2.10
N ASP A 55 -8.03 1.65 -2.65
CA ASP A 55 -9.16 2.25 -1.95
C ASP A 55 -10.17 1.20 -1.49
N ARG A 56 -10.57 0.28 -2.37
CA ARG A 56 -11.44 -0.85 -2.00
C ARG A 56 -10.79 -1.77 -0.96
N LYS A 57 -9.48 -2.04 -1.08
CA LYS A 57 -8.73 -2.84 -0.11
C LYS A 57 -8.76 -2.19 1.27
N LEU A 58 -8.49 -0.88 1.35
CA LEU A 58 -8.55 -0.13 2.60
C LEU A 58 -9.97 -0.12 3.19
N ALA A 59 -11.01 0.04 2.37
CA ALA A 59 -12.40 -0.01 2.84
C ALA A 59 -12.73 -1.36 3.52
N GLY A 60 -12.35 -2.48 2.91
CA GLY A 60 -12.56 -3.81 3.50
C GLY A 60 -11.77 -4.05 4.79
N VAL A 61 -10.51 -3.60 4.84
CA VAL A 61 -9.67 -3.65 6.05
C VAL A 61 -10.27 -2.80 7.16
N TYR A 62 -10.70 -1.59 6.85
CA TYR A 62 -11.30 -0.67 7.78
C TYR A 62 -12.63 -1.19 8.35
N ASP A 63 -13.50 -1.75 7.52
CA ASP A 63 -14.76 -2.34 7.96
C ASP A 63 -14.54 -3.51 8.94
N THR A 64 -13.52 -4.32 8.67
CA THR A 64 -13.13 -5.41 9.57
C THR A 64 -12.61 -4.84 10.90
N ALA A 65 -11.76 -3.81 10.85
CA ALA A 65 -11.22 -3.15 12.03
C ALA A 65 -12.31 -2.50 12.89
N VAL A 66 -13.27 -1.78 12.29
CA VAL A 66 -14.38 -1.13 13.02
C VAL A 66 -15.23 -2.15 13.78
N LYS A 67 -15.49 -3.33 13.19
CA LYS A 67 -16.22 -4.41 13.86
C LYS A 67 -15.43 -4.97 15.06
N LYS A 68 -14.10 -5.05 14.95
CA LYS A 68 -13.22 -5.53 16.02
C LYS A 68 -12.94 -4.48 17.10
N ALA A 69 -13.00 -3.19 16.76
CA ALA A 69 -12.57 -2.10 17.63
C ALA A 69 -13.43 -1.89 18.89
N ALA A 70 -14.66 -2.41 18.93
CA ALA A 70 -15.59 -2.21 20.05
C ALA A 70 -15.62 -0.74 20.53
N ASN A 71 -15.21 -0.46 21.77
CA ASN A 71 -15.16 0.89 22.35
C ASN A 71 -14.21 1.86 21.62
N ALA A 72 -13.17 1.34 20.94
CA ALA A 72 -12.21 2.13 20.18
C ALA A 72 -12.74 2.55 18.79
N ALA A 73 -13.90 2.06 18.34
CA ALA A 73 -14.44 2.34 17.01
C ALA A 73 -14.67 3.85 16.76
N LYS A 74 -15.02 4.62 17.79
CA LYS A 74 -15.18 6.09 17.68
C LYS A 74 -13.85 6.76 17.34
N THR A 75 -12.77 6.34 17.99
CA THR A 75 -11.41 6.84 17.75
C THR A 75 -10.94 6.46 16.36
N LEU A 76 -11.09 5.18 15.97
CA LEU A 76 -10.73 4.71 14.63
C LEU A 76 -11.45 5.48 13.51
N LYS A 77 -12.74 5.78 13.69
CA LYS A 77 -13.51 6.61 12.75
C LYS A 77 -12.94 8.03 12.65
N ALA A 78 -12.48 8.60 13.75
CA ALA A 78 -11.88 9.94 13.76
C ALA A 78 -10.51 9.95 13.08
N GLU A 79 -9.66 8.97 13.39
CA GLU A 79 -8.36 8.77 12.74
C GLU A 79 -8.52 8.56 11.24
N GLN A 80 -9.49 7.76 10.80
CA GLN A 80 -9.73 7.55 9.38
C GLN A 80 -10.12 8.83 8.65
N ARG A 81 -10.94 9.70 9.28
CA ARG A 81 -11.25 11.03 8.71
C ARG A 81 -10.03 11.94 8.66
N GLY A 82 -9.15 11.86 9.66
CA GLY A 82 -7.87 12.57 9.67
C GLY A 82 -7.00 12.11 8.50
N TRP A 83 -6.81 10.81 8.37
CA TRP A 83 -6.05 10.20 7.29
C TRP A 83 -6.57 10.59 5.89
N ILE A 84 -7.89 10.66 5.67
CA ILE A 84 -8.45 11.12 4.38
C ILE A 84 -7.96 12.53 4.03
N LYS A 85 -7.90 13.43 5.02
CA LYS A 85 -7.38 14.80 4.81
C LYS A 85 -5.89 14.77 4.47
N ASP A 86 -5.11 13.99 5.22
CA ASP A 86 -3.66 13.87 4.98
C ASP A 86 -3.36 13.21 3.62
N ARG A 87 -4.14 12.21 3.20
CA ARG A 87 -4.10 11.62 1.85
C ARG A 87 -4.35 12.68 0.79
N ASP A 88 -5.34 13.53 0.99
CA ASP A 88 -5.70 14.54 -0.01
C ASP A 88 -4.58 15.56 -0.21
N GLU A 89 -3.75 15.83 0.80
CA GLU A 89 -2.55 16.68 0.69
C GLU A 89 -1.51 16.17 -0.33
N CYS A 90 -1.63 14.92 -0.82
CA CYS A 90 -0.85 14.43 -1.95
C CYS A 90 -1.00 15.28 -3.22
N TRP A 91 -2.00 16.16 -3.33
CA TRP A 91 -2.08 17.14 -4.41
C TRP A 91 -0.84 18.06 -4.49
N LYS A 92 -0.13 18.26 -3.38
CA LYS A 92 1.09 19.06 -3.29
C LYS A 92 2.35 18.31 -3.73
N ALA A 93 2.30 16.98 -3.83
CA ALA A 93 3.45 16.18 -4.23
C ALA A 93 3.76 16.34 -5.73
N ASP A 94 5.05 16.24 -6.08
CA ASP A 94 5.49 16.18 -7.46
C ASP A 94 4.91 14.94 -8.15
N ASP A 95 5.11 13.76 -7.54
CA ASP A 95 4.47 12.51 -7.94
C ASP A 95 3.25 12.19 -7.04
N LYS A 96 2.10 12.70 -7.47
CA LYS A 96 0.80 12.53 -6.79
C LYS A 96 0.36 11.06 -6.75
N GLN A 97 0.65 10.30 -7.80
CA GLN A 97 0.24 8.90 -7.88
C GLN A 97 1.02 8.04 -6.89
N THR A 98 2.34 8.25 -6.81
CA THR A 98 3.18 7.61 -5.80
C THR A 98 2.78 8.02 -4.39
N CYS A 99 2.56 9.31 -4.13
CA CYS A 99 2.11 9.77 -2.82
C CYS A 99 0.82 9.09 -2.37
N LEU A 100 -0.20 9.01 -3.25
CA LEU A 100 -1.46 8.34 -2.93
C LEU A 100 -1.27 6.85 -2.68
N ARG A 101 -0.53 6.16 -3.56
CA ARG A 101 -0.24 4.72 -3.40
C ARG A 101 0.41 4.44 -2.06
N ASP A 102 1.42 5.22 -1.69
CA ASP A 102 2.17 5.02 -0.45
C ASP A 102 1.32 5.35 0.78
N SER A 103 0.49 6.39 0.72
CA SER A 103 -0.49 6.74 1.76
C SER A 103 -1.52 5.62 2.00
N TYR A 104 -2.09 5.06 0.94
CA TYR A 104 -3.00 3.90 1.06
C TYR A 104 -2.29 2.68 1.63
N THR A 105 -1.08 2.38 1.13
CA THR A 105 -0.29 1.22 1.55
C THR A 105 0.02 1.29 3.04
N LEU A 106 0.55 2.42 3.49
CA LEU A 106 0.86 2.64 4.90
C LEU A 106 -0.40 2.51 5.77
N ARG A 107 -1.51 3.13 5.38
CA ARG A 107 -2.75 3.09 6.15
C ARG A 107 -3.33 1.69 6.29
N ILE A 108 -3.26 0.89 5.22
CA ILE A 108 -3.68 -0.51 5.24
C ILE A 108 -2.84 -1.28 6.28
N VAL A 109 -1.52 -1.12 6.26
CA VAL A 109 -0.62 -1.77 7.21
C VAL A 109 -0.88 -1.31 8.65
N GLU A 110 -1.04 -0.01 8.88
CA GLU A 110 -1.36 0.55 10.21
C GLU A 110 -2.59 -0.11 10.81
N ILE A 111 -3.69 -0.18 10.05
CA ILE A 111 -4.94 -0.77 10.54
C ILE A 111 -4.78 -2.29 10.71
N GLN A 112 -4.14 -2.98 9.76
CA GLN A 112 -3.93 -4.43 9.85
C GLN A 112 -3.12 -4.81 11.08
N THR A 113 -2.05 -4.09 11.38
CA THR A 113 -1.17 -4.34 12.52
C THR A 113 -1.84 -3.95 13.84
N ALA A 114 -2.46 -2.77 13.93
CA ALA A 114 -3.10 -2.28 15.15
C ALA A 114 -4.28 -3.15 15.61
N TYR A 115 -5.03 -3.71 14.67
CA TYR A 115 -6.19 -4.56 14.97
C TYR A 115 -5.91 -6.06 14.82
N GLY A 116 -4.65 -6.46 14.55
CA GLY A 116 -4.28 -7.87 14.37
C GLY A 116 -5.15 -8.58 13.34
N LEU A 117 -5.17 -8.04 12.12
CA LEU A 117 -5.98 -8.53 10.99
C LEU A 117 -5.17 -9.39 10.02
N VAL A 118 -3.89 -9.59 10.29
CA VAL A 118 -2.98 -10.46 9.55
C VAL A 118 -2.19 -11.34 10.53
N PRO A 119 -1.68 -12.50 10.08
CA PRO A 119 -0.76 -13.30 10.88
C PRO A 119 0.47 -12.50 11.30
N SER A 120 0.95 -12.77 12.50
CA SER A 120 2.15 -12.15 13.05
C SER A 120 3.07 -13.17 13.74
N THR A 121 4.34 -12.81 13.90
CA THR A 121 5.35 -13.59 14.61
C THR A 121 6.06 -12.69 15.62
N GLY A 122 6.16 -13.16 16.86
CA GLY A 122 6.74 -12.41 17.97
C GLY A 122 5.77 -12.27 19.17
N PRO A 123 6.08 -11.41 20.14
CA PRO A 123 7.23 -10.50 20.17
C PRO A 123 8.57 -11.25 20.23
N VAL A 124 9.51 -10.87 19.38
CA VAL A 124 10.90 -11.36 19.38
C VAL A 124 11.77 -10.30 20.05
N LYS A 125 12.58 -10.71 21.03
CA LYS A 125 13.51 -9.81 21.71
C LYS A 125 14.89 -9.87 21.04
N PHE A 126 15.51 -8.70 20.89
CA PHE A 126 16.87 -8.53 20.42
C PHE A 126 17.68 -7.79 21.51
N ASP A 127 18.77 -8.39 21.95
CA ASP A 127 19.69 -7.80 22.93
C ASP A 127 20.74 -6.95 22.20
N CYS A 128 20.77 -5.66 22.48
CA CYS A 128 21.68 -4.66 21.91
C CYS A 128 22.82 -4.31 22.91
N ALA A 129 23.17 -5.23 23.79
CA ALA A 129 24.19 -5.07 24.82
C ALA A 129 23.93 -3.83 25.71
N SER A 130 24.89 -2.91 25.80
CA SER A 130 24.75 -1.69 26.62
C SER A 130 23.67 -0.74 26.14
N ASP A 131 23.23 -0.86 24.89
CA ASP A 131 22.21 0.03 24.31
C ASP A 131 20.77 -0.40 24.66
N GLY A 132 20.60 -1.57 25.30
CA GLY A 132 19.33 -2.08 25.82
C GLY A 132 18.76 -3.22 24.99
N SER A 133 17.44 -3.24 24.80
CA SER A 133 16.78 -4.27 23.99
C SER A 133 15.72 -3.68 23.07
N VAL A 134 15.62 -4.25 21.88
CA VAL A 134 14.56 -4.00 20.91
C VAL A 134 13.61 -5.19 20.93
N VAL A 135 12.30 -4.94 20.97
CA VAL A 135 11.28 -5.99 20.89
C VAL A 135 10.48 -5.77 19.62
N ALA A 136 10.43 -6.76 18.74
CA ALA A 136 9.77 -6.64 17.44
C ALA A 136 8.70 -7.71 17.22
N THR A 137 7.56 -7.29 16.68
CA THR A 137 6.53 -8.19 16.14
C THR A 137 6.50 -8.01 14.62
N PHE A 138 6.62 -9.12 13.89
CA PHE A 138 6.63 -9.17 12.44
C PHE A 138 5.24 -9.51 11.92
N PHE A 139 4.77 -8.86 10.86
CA PHE A 139 3.42 -9.03 10.32
C PHE A 139 3.47 -9.41 8.84
N GLN A 140 2.61 -10.34 8.44
CA GLN A 140 2.42 -10.73 7.05
C GLN A 140 1.52 -9.74 6.30
N THR A 141 1.89 -8.46 6.31
CA THR A 141 1.28 -7.40 5.49
C THR A 141 1.92 -7.34 4.11
N ASP A 142 1.43 -6.43 3.26
CA ASP A 142 1.98 -6.17 1.93
C ASP A 142 2.25 -4.67 1.77
N PRO A 143 3.53 -4.22 1.81
CA PRO A 143 4.72 -5.05 2.05
C PRO A 143 4.77 -5.59 3.49
N PRO A 144 5.59 -6.62 3.79
CA PRO A 144 5.78 -7.10 5.15
C PRO A 144 6.18 -5.97 6.10
N SER A 145 5.71 -5.99 7.33
CA SER A 145 5.97 -4.91 8.28
C SER A 145 6.42 -5.43 9.63
N ILE A 146 7.01 -4.53 10.41
CA ILE A 146 7.33 -4.76 11.81
C ILE A 146 6.76 -3.66 12.68
N ASN A 147 6.33 -4.03 13.87
CA ASN A 147 6.11 -3.09 14.96
C ASN A 147 7.20 -3.35 16.01
N ALA A 148 8.16 -2.44 16.10
CA ALA A 148 9.29 -2.55 17.01
C ALA A 148 9.13 -1.57 18.17
N THR A 149 9.62 -1.95 19.34
CA THR A 149 9.64 -1.13 20.55
C THR A 149 11.06 -1.03 21.09
N TYR A 150 11.52 0.19 21.33
CA TYR A 150 12.81 0.51 21.95
C TYR A 150 12.62 1.66 22.94
N LYS A 151 13.07 1.49 24.20
CA LYS A 151 12.97 2.51 25.26
C LYS A 151 11.56 3.15 25.37
N ASN A 152 10.51 2.33 25.33
CA ASN A 152 9.09 2.73 25.35
C ASN A 152 8.62 3.54 24.13
N GLN A 153 9.45 3.72 23.12
CA GLN A 153 9.04 4.24 21.83
C GLN A 153 8.69 3.08 20.91
N GLN A 154 7.63 3.24 20.15
CA GLN A 154 7.15 2.25 19.20
C GLN A 154 7.27 2.81 17.79
N SER A 155 7.72 2.00 16.84
CA SER A 155 7.79 2.36 15.42
C SER A 155 7.26 1.24 14.54
N LEU A 156 6.33 1.61 13.66
CA LEU A 156 5.89 0.78 12.54
C LEU A 156 6.86 1.02 11.38
N MET A 157 7.45 -0.06 10.87
CA MET A 157 8.39 -0.01 9.73
C MET A 157 7.94 -0.98 8.65
N LEU A 158 8.12 -0.59 7.39
CA LEU A 158 7.77 -1.38 6.22
C LEU A 158 9.02 -1.99 5.61
N ALA A 159 8.90 -3.21 5.07
CA ALA A 159 9.99 -3.83 4.35
C ALA A 159 10.38 -3.00 3.12
N VAL A 160 11.69 -2.83 2.92
CA VAL A 160 12.28 -2.17 1.76
C VAL A 160 13.21 -3.13 1.03
N PRO A 161 13.48 -2.92 -0.28
CA PRO A 161 14.40 -3.78 -1.01
C PRO A 161 15.79 -3.86 -0.35
N SER A 162 16.34 -5.07 -0.24
CA SER A 162 17.66 -5.36 0.31
C SER A 162 18.36 -6.43 -0.52
N GLY A 163 19.70 -6.36 -0.62
CA GLY A 163 20.51 -7.37 -1.31
C GLY A 163 20.71 -8.67 -0.50
N SER A 164 20.49 -8.61 0.81
CA SER A 164 20.53 -9.75 1.74
C SER A 164 19.80 -9.37 3.03
N GLY A 165 19.21 -10.35 3.71
CA GLY A 165 18.48 -10.13 4.97
C GLY A 165 17.17 -9.36 4.79
N ALA A 166 16.42 -9.20 5.87
CA ALA A 166 15.16 -8.46 5.90
C ALA A 166 15.40 -7.03 6.41
N HIS A 167 15.23 -6.04 5.53
CA HIS A 167 15.38 -4.62 5.88
C HIS A 167 14.02 -3.95 5.98
N TYR A 168 13.77 -3.27 7.09
CA TYR A 168 12.57 -2.50 7.36
C TYR A 168 12.93 -1.05 7.67
N GLN A 169 12.16 -0.13 7.11
CA GLN A 169 12.36 1.31 7.23
C GLN A 169 11.09 1.96 7.80
N GLY A 170 11.26 2.70 8.89
CA GLY A 170 10.28 3.63 9.45
C GLY A 170 10.58 5.06 9.01
N ARG A 171 10.00 6.03 9.72
CA ARG A 171 10.23 7.45 9.39
C ARG A 171 11.67 7.87 9.70
N ASN A 172 12.17 7.47 10.87
CA ASN A 172 13.55 7.76 11.30
C ASN A 172 14.24 6.53 11.90
N GLU A 173 13.61 5.36 11.79
CA GLU A 173 14.10 4.10 12.35
C GLU A 173 14.41 3.15 11.19
N SER A 174 15.44 2.33 11.35
CA SER A 174 15.73 1.22 10.46
C SER A 174 16.00 -0.04 11.28
N PHE A 175 15.63 -1.17 10.69
CA PHE A 175 15.86 -2.49 11.27
C PHE A 175 16.26 -3.44 10.15
N TRP A 176 17.51 -3.89 10.15
CA TRP A 176 18.03 -4.80 9.13
C TRP A 176 18.54 -6.08 9.77
N GLU A 177 17.78 -7.17 9.58
CA GLU A 177 18.08 -8.48 10.18
C GLU A 177 18.69 -9.45 9.16
N HIS A 178 19.71 -10.17 9.61
CA HIS A 178 20.32 -11.28 8.89
C HIS A 178 20.80 -12.34 9.87
N GLN A 179 20.24 -13.56 9.77
CA GLN A 179 20.69 -14.75 10.50
C GLN A 179 20.74 -14.60 12.05
N GLY A 180 19.77 -13.88 12.63
CA GLY A 180 19.65 -13.70 14.08
C GLY A 180 20.43 -12.50 14.62
N GLU A 181 21.09 -11.72 13.77
CA GLU A 181 21.66 -10.41 14.11
C GLU A 181 20.90 -9.30 13.39
N ALA A 182 20.65 -8.18 14.05
CA ALA A 182 19.96 -7.03 13.51
C ALA A 182 20.76 -5.74 13.73
N LEU A 183 20.94 -4.96 12.67
CA LEU A 183 21.42 -3.59 12.73
C LEU A 183 20.20 -2.68 12.90
N VAL A 184 20.21 -1.85 13.95
CA VAL A 184 19.06 -1.00 14.31
C VAL A 184 19.52 0.43 14.49
N THR A 185 18.85 1.35 13.78
CA THR A 185 18.97 2.80 14.03
C THR A 185 17.63 3.31 14.55
N TRP A 186 17.66 4.12 15.61
CA TRP A 186 16.44 4.62 16.26
C TRP A 186 16.46 6.15 16.37
N GLY A 187 16.05 6.83 15.30
CA GLY A 187 16.00 8.29 15.22
C GLY A 187 16.97 8.89 14.21
N TYR A 188 16.72 10.16 13.84
CA TYR A 188 17.54 10.86 12.86
C TYR A 188 18.96 11.09 13.38
N GLY A 189 19.96 10.60 12.64
CA GLY A 189 21.37 10.69 13.03
C GLY A 189 21.74 9.89 14.28
N ALA A 190 20.88 8.97 14.74
CA ALA A 190 21.18 8.10 15.86
C ALA A 190 22.31 7.12 15.51
N LYS A 191 23.04 6.69 16.54
CA LYS A 191 24.07 5.65 16.40
C LYS A 191 23.39 4.31 16.08
N GLU A 192 23.96 3.58 15.12
CA GLU A 192 23.56 2.20 14.82
C GLU A 192 23.92 1.26 15.98
N MET A 193 22.98 0.38 16.32
CA MET A 193 23.10 -0.66 17.34
C MET A 193 23.17 -2.03 16.66
N THR A 194 24.07 -2.89 17.11
CA THR A 194 24.09 -4.31 16.75
C THR A 194 23.34 -5.09 17.81
N CYS A 195 22.25 -5.76 17.42
CA CYS A 195 21.37 -6.47 18.31
C CYS A 195 21.28 -7.95 17.94
N LYS A 196 21.32 -8.86 18.91
CA LYS A 196 21.22 -10.31 18.67
C LYS A 196 19.88 -10.84 19.13
N LYS A 197 19.24 -11.64 18.29
CA LYS A 197 17.98 -12.32 18.60
C LYS A 197 18.18 -13.20 19.83
N THR A 198 17.40 -12.94 20.85
CA THR A 198 17.31 -13.79 22.05
C THR A 198 16.01 -14.58 21.96
N GLY A 199 16.11 -15.89 22.20
CA GLY A 199 15.01 -16.87 22.04
C GLY A 199 13.67 -16.41 22.60
#